data_AF-A0A5N9H4T2-F1
#
_entry.id   AF-A0A5N9H4T2-F1
#
_cell.length_a   1.000
_cell.length_b   1.000
_cell.length_c   1.000
_cell.angle_alpha   90.00
_cell.angle_beta   90.00
_cell.angle_gamma   90.00
#
_symmetry.space_group_name_H-M   'P 1'
#
loop_
_entity.id
_entity.type
_entity.pdbx_description
1 polymer ?
#
loop_
_entity_poly.entity_id
_entity_poly.type
_entity_poly.pdbx_seq_one_letter_code
_entity_poly.pdbx_strand_id
1 'polypeptide(L)'
;MAIMSFISDIRNAAIANAVIVVFHIYIAFAVEGVGFLIIVLPIGGLIAAAYLVKGKIGAVLLAVPTLGYLTVVPALVEGLVTLSPDADIGYFSLLLGPFWLFTILLNIMSIIAEVRGTSKYAKQPST
;
A
#
# COMPACT_ATOMS: atom_id res chain seq x y z
N MET A 1 -15.19 -15.98 -7.18
CA MET A 1 -15.81 -15.03 -6.22
C MET A 1 -14.88 -14.66 -5.06
N ALA A 2 -14.20 -15.61 -4.40
CA ALA A 2 -13.32 -15.34 -3.25
C ALA A 2 -12.12 -14.39 -3.54
N ILE A 3 -11.49 -14.53 -4.71
CA ILE A 3 -10.37 -13.66 -5.11
C ILE A 3 -10.84 -12.22 -5.30
N MET A 4 -11.96 -12.01 -6.00
CA MET A 4 -12.51 -10.68 -6.22
C MET A 4 -12.90 -10.01 -4.90
N SER A 5 -13.51 -10.75 -3.97
CA SER A 5 -13.80 -10.23 -2.63
C SER A 5 -12.53 -9.90 -1.84
N PHE A 6 -11.44 -10.66 -2.04
CA PHE A 6 -10.17 -10.39 -1.37
C PHE A 6 -9.53 -9.10 -1.88
N ILE A 7 -9.40 -8.95 -3.20
CA ILE A 7 -8.71 -7.81 -3.83
C ILE A 7 -9.49 -6.50 -3.76
N SER A 8 -10.81 -6.56 -3.51
CA SER A 8 -11.67 -5.38 -3.38
C SER A 8 -11.93 -4.95 -1.94
N ASP A 9 -11.47 -5.70 -0.94
CA ASP A 9 -11.66 -5.34 0.47
C ASP A 9 -10.59 -4.35 0.92
N ILE A 10 -11.02 -3.16 1.32
CA ILE A 10 -10.14 -2.09 1.80
C ILE A 10 -9.31 -2.51 3.02
N ARG A 11 -9.80 -3.45 3.85
CA ARG A 11 -9.03 -3.96 4.99
C ARG A 11 -7.88 -4.83 4.54
N ASN A 12 -8.08 -5.66 3.52
CA ASN A 12 -7.01 -6.48 2.98
C ASN A 12 -5.94 -5.60 2.33
N ALA A 13 -6.36 -4.57 1.59
CA ALA A 13 -5.46 -3.56 1.05
C ALA A 13 -4.66 -2.87 2.18
N ALA A 14 -5.32 -2.37 3.22
CA ALA A 14 -4.64 -1.71 4.33
C ALA A 14 -3.70 -2.64 5.11
N ILE A 15 -4.04 -3.92 5.31
CA ILE A 15 -3.15 -4.91 5.93
C ILE A 15 -1.91 -5.13 5.07
N ALA A 16 -2.06 -5.30 3.76
CA ALA A 16 -0.92 -5.46 2.86
C ALA A 16 0.00 -4.23 2.87
N ASN A 17 -0.58 -3.02 2.95
CA ASN A 17 0.19 -1.79 3.09
C ASN A 17 0.89 -1.70 4.46
N ALA A 18 0.28 -2.18 5.54
CA ALA A 18 0.91 -2.20 6.85
C ALA A 18 2.19 -3.04 6.88
N VAL A 19 2.23 -4.15 6.14
CA VAL A 19 3.45 -4.97 5.97
C VAL A 19 4.57 -4.14 5.34
N ILE A 20 4.26 -3.33 4.32
CA ILE A 20 5.23 -2.43 3.68
C ILE A 20 5.71 -1.36 4.67
N VAL A 21 4.81 -0.76 5.43
CA VAL A 21 5.15 0.28 6.42
C VAL A 21 6.10 -0.29 7.48
N VAL A 22 5.81 -1.47 8.04
CA VAL A 22 6.68 -2.13 9.02
C VAL A 22 8.07 -2.38 8.43
N PHE A 23 8.13 -2.81 7.18
CA PHE A 23 9.41 -2.99 6.50
C PHE A 23 10.17 -1.66 6.32
N HIS A 24 9.49 -0.58 5.94
CA HIS A 24 10.13 0.73 5.80
C HIS A 24 10.61 1.29 7.14
N ILE A 25 9.92 0.98 8.25
CA ILE A 25 10.40 1.29 9.60
C ILE A 25 11.70 0.52 9.89
N TYR A 26 11.76 -0.76 9.55
CA TYR A 26 13.01 -1.54 9.67
C TYR A 26 14.15 -0.90 8.87
N ILE A 27 13.91 -0.54 7.60
CA ILE A 27 14.92 0.11 6.74
C ILE A 27 15.38 1.46 7.29
N ALA A 28 14.47 2.25 7.89
CA ALA A 28 14.85 3.49 8.55
C ALA A 28 15.89 3.28 9.65
N PHE A 29 15.81 2.19 10.40
CA PHE A 29 16.79 1.90 11.46
C PHE A 29 18.04 1.17 10.96
N ALA A 30 17.90 0.34 9.92
CA ALA A 30 18.99 -0.51 9.44
C ALA A 30 19.89 0.15 8.39
N VAL A 31 19.36 1.09 7.58
CA VAL A 31 20.05 1.60 6.38
C VAL A 31 19.94 3.13 6.24
N GLU A 32 18.72 3.67 6.25
CA GLU A 32 18.43 5.05 5.78
C GLU A 32 18.52 6.13 6.89
N GLY A 33 18.42 5.71 8.16
CA GLY A 33 18.38 6.61 9.30
C GLY A 33 16.97 7.06 9.72
N VAL A 34 16.85 7.52 10.98
CA VAL A 34 15.57 7.84 11.64
C VAL A 34 14.78 8.94 10.93
N GLY A 35 15.45 9.83 10.19
CA GLY A 35 14.80 10.90 9.41
C GLY A 35 13.82 10.37 8.36
N PHE A 36 14.05 9.16 7.83
CA PHE A 36 13.15 8.50 6.88
C PHE A 36 11.74 8.29 7.46
N LEU A 37 11.61 8.16 8.78
CA LEU A 37 10.32 7.98 9.46
C LEU A 37 9.37 9.17 9.33
N ILE A 38 9.88 10.37 9.03
CA ILE A 38 9.06 11.58 8.82
C ILE A 38 8.04 11.36 7.69
N ILE A 39 8.36 10.52 6.70
CA ILE A 39 7.46 10.21 5.58
C ILE A 39 6.71 8.90 5.85
N VAL A 40 7.39 7.90 6.40
CA VAL A 40 6.82 6.56 6.63
C VAL A 40 5.67 6.58 7.64
N LEU A 41 5.81 7.33 8.74
CA LEU A 41 4.80 7.35 9.81
C LEU A 41 3.48 8.03 9.37
N PRO A 42 3.48 9.19 8.69
CA PRO A 42 2.25 9.74 8.13
C PRO A 42 1.55 8.80 7.16
N ILE A 43 2.30 8.12 6.27
CA ILE A 43 1.75 7.12 5.36
C ILE A 43 1.10 5.98 6.16
N GLY A 44 1.80 5.45 7.17
CA GLY A 44 1.26 4.44 8.07
C GLY A 44 -0.02 4.88 8.79
N GLY A 45 -0.07 6.14 9.23
CA GLY A 45 -1.26 6.75 9.82
C GLY A 45 -2.45 6.80 8.86
N LEU A 46 -2.23 7.19 7.59
CA LEU A 46 -3.27 7.20 6.56
C LEU A 46 -3.80 5.78 6.28
N ILE A 47 -2.92 4.80 6.20
CA ILE A 47 -3.29 3.38 6.01
C ILE A 47 -4.11 2.86 7.20
N ALA A 48 -3.67 3.14 8.43
CA ALA A 48 -4.39 2.75 9.64
C ALA A 48 -5.77 3.42 9.70
N ALA A 49 -5.86 4.70 9.36
CA ALA A 49 -7.12 5.41 9.29
C ALA A 49 -8.05 4.83 8.22
N ALA A 50 -7.52 4.47 7.04
CA ALA A 50 -8.29 3.80 5.99
C ALA A 50 -8.89 2.46 6.46
N TYR A 51 -8.11 1.66 7.21
CA TYR A 51 -8.56 0.39 7.79
C TYR A 51 -9.74 0.56 8.76
N LEU A 52 -9.70 1.62 9.59
CA LEU A 52 -10.72 1.89 10.61
C LEU A 52 -11.99 2.51 10.01
N VAL A 53 -11.83 3.53 9.16
CA VAL A 53 -12.95 4.32 8.64
C VAL A 53 -13.72 3.59 7.54
N LYS A 54 -13.02 2.93 6.60
CA LYS A 54 -13.61 2.23 5.43
C LYS A 54 -14.48 3.16 4.56
N GLY A 55 -15.15 2.60 3.55
CA GLY A 55 -16.06 3.36 2.70
C GLY A 55 -15.33 4.40 1.85
N LYS A 56 -16.08 5.40 1.37
CA LYS A 56 -15.54 6.47 0.51
C LYS A 56 -14.43 7.29 1.20
N ILE A 57 -14.57 7.58 2.50
CA ILE A 57 -13.55 8.33 3.25
C ILE A 57 -12.29 7.46 3.41
N GLY A 58 -12.43 6.19 3.79
CA GLY A 58 -11.30 5.25 3.82
C GLY A 58 -10.60 5.13 2.47
N ALA A 59 -11.36 5.12 1.37
CA ALA A 59 -10.80 5.08 0.02
C ALA A 59 -9.98 6.33 -0.32
N VAL A 60 -10.43 7.52 0.08
CA VAL A 60 -9.65 8.76 -0.09
C VAL A 60 -8.36 8.70 0.73
N LEU A 61 -8.44 8.24 1.99
CA LEU A 61 -7.27 8.08 2.85
C LEU A 61 -6.25 7.10 2.26
N LEU A 62 -6.71 6.01 1.64
CA LEU A 62 -5.85 5.03 0.95
C LEU A 62 -5.33 5.55 -0.41
N ALA A 63 -6.08 6.44 -1.08
CA ALA A 63 -5.68 7.00 -2.36
C ALA A 63 -4.43 7.89 -2.25
N VAL A 64 -4.31 8.66 -1.17
CA VAL A 64 -3.15 9.54 -0.95
C VAL A 64 -1.81 8.79 -0.99
N PRO A 65 -1.57 7.74 -0.17
CA PRO A 65 -0.34 6.97 -0.25
C PRO A 65 -0.22 6.21 -1.59
N THR A 66 -1.33 5.75 -2.17
CA THR A 66 -1.31 5.07 -3.48
C THR A 66 -0.80 5.99 -4.59
N LEU A 67 -1.20 7.25 -4.61
CA LEU A 67 -0.67 8.24 -5.55
C LEU A 67 0.83 8.47 -5.34
N GLY A 68 1.27 8.59 -4.09
CA GLY A 68 2.71 8.67 -3.78
C GLY A 68 3.48 7.42 -4.21
N TYR A 69 2.89 6.24 -4.09
CA TYR A 69 3.52 5.00 -4.55
C TYR A 69 3.71 4.99 -6.05
N LEU A 70 2.72 5.45 -6.81
CA LEU A 70 2.78 5.52 -8.27
C LEU A 70 3.93 6.38 -8.77
N THR A 71 4.30 7.45 -8.05
CA THR A 71 5.43 8.31 -8.45
C THR A 71 6.78 7.62 -8.31
N VAL A 72 6.87 6.58 -7.47
CA VAL A 72 8.12 5.83 -7.22
C VAL A 72 8.23 4.58 -8.10
N VAL A 73 7.15 4.17 -8.78
CA VAL A 73 7.13 2.96 -9.64
C VAL A 73 8.26 2.93 -10.68
N PRO A 74 8.59 4.02 -11.42
CA PRO A 74 9.69 3.97 -12.39
C PRO A 74 11.03 3.60 -11.74
N ALA A 75 11.37 4.23 -10.61
CA ALA A 75 12.59 3.94 -9.86
C ALA A 75 12.58 2.53 -9.27
N LEU A 76 11.41 2.05 -8.81
CA LEU A 76 11.25 0.69 -8.32
C LEU A 76 11.50 -0.35 -9.43
N VAL A 77 10.94 -0.14 -10.61
CA VAL A 77 11.12 -1.04 -11.77
C VAL A 77 12.56 -1.01 -12.24
N GLU A 78 13.17 0.17 -12.33
CA GLU A 78 14.59 0.31 -12.68
C GLU A 78 15.46 -0.47 -11.69
N GLY A 79 15.26 -0.28 -10.38
CA GLY A 79 15.98 -1.02 -9.35
C GLY A 79 15.78 -2.53 -9.41
N LEU A 80 14.60 -3.01 -9.82
CA LEU A 80 14.34 -4.44 -10.00
C LEU A 80 15.07 -5.05 -11.22
N VAL A 81 15.31 -4.26 -12.27
CA VAL A 81 15.96 -4.73 -13.50
C VAL A 81 17.49 -4.57 -13.42
N THR A 82 17.98 -3.60 -12.66
CA THR A 82 19.42 -3.33 -12.47
C THR A 82 20.01 -3.92 -11.19
N LEU A 83 19.25 -4.80 -10.53
CA LEU A 83 19.59 -5.41 -9.24
C LEU A 83 21.01 -5.98 -9.21
N SER A 84 21.82 -5.42 -8.29
CA SER A 84 23.16 -5.94 -7.97
C SER A 84 23.11 -6.72 -6.64
N PRO A 85 23.81 -7.87 -6.52
CA PRO A 85 23.93 -8.61 -5.27
C PRO A 85 24.53 -7.78 -4.12
N ASP A 86 25.29 -6.74 -4.45
CA ASP A 86 26.05 -5.92 -3.50
C ASP A 86 25.23 -4.74 -2.92
N ALA A 87 23.94 -4.62 -3.24
CA ALA A 87 23.09 -3.55 -2.72
C ALA A 87 22.79 -3.74 -1.21
N ASP A 88 22.63 -2.64 -0.46
CA ASP A 88 22.40 -2.65 1.00
C ASP A 88 21.15 -3.44 1.44
N ILE A 89 20.15 -3.56 0.55
CA ILE A 89 18.91 -4.34 0.75
C ILE A 89 18.95 -5.67 -0.05
N GLY A 90 19.97 -5.83 -0.90
CA GLY A 90 20.32 -7.03 -1.66
C GLY A 90 19.14 -7.68 -2.38
N TYR A 91 19.12 -9.01 -2.38
CA TYR A 91 18.06 -9.83 -2.99
C TYR A 91 16.69 -9.66 -2.31
N PHE A 92 16.59 -9.03 -1.14
CA PHE A 92 15.29 -8.81 -0.48
C PHE A 92 14.38 -7.88 -1.30
N SER A 93 14.98 -7.01 -2.13
CA SER A 93 14.27 -6.19 -3.10
C SER A 93 13.47 -7.01 -4.14
N LEU A 94 13.88 -8.24 -4.46
CA LEU A 94 13.11 -9.13 -5.35
C LEU A 94 11.80 -9.61 -4.75
N LEU A 95 11.69 -9.65 -3.42
CA LEU A 95 10.44 -9.95 -2.74
C LEU A 95 9.60 -8.69 -2.61
N LEU A 96 10.22 -7.59 -2.18
CA LEU A 96 9.51 -6.38 -1.80
C LEU A 96 9.04 -5.52 -2.96
N GLY A 97 9.82 -5.40 -4.02
CA GLY A 97 9.42 -4.58 -5.16
C GLY A 97 8.16 -5.14 -5.82
N PRO A 98 8.09 -6.45 -6.14
CA PRO A 98 6.86 -7.06 -6.61
C PRO A 98 5.71 -6.97 -5.60
N PHE A 99 5.99 -7.11 -4.29
CA PHE A 99 4.97 -6.95 -3.25
C PHE A 99 4.42 -5.52 -3.20
N TRP A 100 5.26 -4.49 -3.36
CA TRP A 100 4.83 -3.10 -3.48
C TRP A 100 3.91 -2.93 -4.67
N LEU A 101 4.31 -3.37 -5.86
CA LEU A 101 3.47 -3.31 -7.05
C LEU A 101 2.11 -4.00 -6.84
N PHE A 102 2.12 -5.14 -6.15
CA PHE A 102 0.90 -5.84 -5.76
C PHE A 102 0.01 -5.01 -4.82
N THR A 103 0.58 -4.32 -3.82
CA THR A 103 -0.21 -3.43 -2.95
C THR A 103 -0.83 -2.26 -3.70
N ILE A 104 -0.17 -1.70 -4.71
CA ILE A 104 -0.75 -0.66 -5.57
C ILE A 104 -2.02 -1.21 -6.25
N LEU A 105 -1.96 -2.43 -6.78
CA LEU A 105 -3.12 -3.08 -7.39
C LEU A 105 -4.26 -3.29 -6.38
N LEU A 106 -3.95 -3.80 -5.18
CA LEU A 106 -4.96 -3.95 -4.11
C LEU A 106 -5.60 -2.61 -3.72
N ASN A 107 -4.80 -1.55 -3.64
CA ASN A 107 -5.30 -0.22 -3.31
C ASN A 107 -6.25 0.28 -4.40
N ILE A 108 -5.85 0.21 -5.67
CA ILE A 108 -6.69 0.66 -6.79
C ILE A 108 -8.01 -0.12 -6.82
N MET A 109 -7.96 -1.45 -6.69
CA MET A 109 -9.16 -2.29 -6.73
C MET A 109 -10.11 -2.01 -5.57
N SER A 110 -9.59 -1.87 -4.35
CA SER A 110 -10.40 -1.55 -3.17
C SER A 110 -10.97 -0.12 -3.23
N ILE A 111 -10.20 0.87 -3.68
CA ILE A 111 -10.67 2.25 -3.89
C ILE A 111 -11.81 2.29 -4.91
N ILE A 112 -11.64 1.63 -6.06
CA ILE A 112 -12.67 1.57 -7.11
C ILE A 112 -13.94 0.92 -6.55
N ALA A 113 -13.82 -0.18 -5.80
CA ALA A 113 -14.96 -0.86 -5.21
C ALA A 113 -15.72 0.01 -4.21
N GLU A 114 -15.02 0.77 -3.37
CA GLU A 114 -15.63 1.68 -2.40
C GLU A 114 -16.30 2.89 -3.07
N VAL A 115 -15.68 3.45 -4.11
CA VAL A 115 -16.24 4.57 -4.87
C VAL A 115 -17.49 4.16 -5.66
N ARG A 116 -17.45 2.97 -6.29
CA ARG A 116 -18.57 2.40 -7.05
C ARG A 116 -19.69 1.81 -6.17
N GLY A 117 -19.46 1.69 -4.86
CA GLY A 117 -20.41 1.08 -3.94
C GLY A 117 -20.60 -0.43 -4.17
N THR A 118 -19.61 -1.10 -4.76
CA THR A 118 -19.59 -2.55 -4.94
C THR A 118 -18.77 -3.25 -3.85
N SER A 119 -18.24 -2.49 -2.90
CA SER A 119 -17.50 -3.01 -1.77
C SER A 119 -18.42 -3.68 -0.75
N LYS A 120 -17.83 -4.53 0.08
CA LYS A 120 -18.50 -5.12 1.26
C LYS A 120 -19.05 -4.08 2.23
N TYR A 121 -18.54 -2.85 2.20
CA TYR A 121 -18.88 -1.78 3.15
C TYR A 121 -19.73 -0.66 2.52
N ALA A 122 -20.19 -0.82 1.28
CA ALA A 122 -21.07 0.13 0.64
C ALA A 122 -22.37 0.28 1.45
N LYS A 123 -22.77 1.53 1.75
CA LYS A 123 -24.08 1.80 2.35
C LYS A 123 -25.15 1.39 1.34
N GLN A 124 -26.01 0.44 1.71
CA GLN A 124 -27.22 0.16 0.93
C GLN A 124 -28.14 1.38 1.00
N PRO A 125 -28.83 1.74 -0.11
CA PRO A 125 -29.84 2.79 -0.06
C PRO A 125 -30.92 2.37 0.95
N SER A 126 -31.16 3.21 1.96
CA SER A 126 -32.33 3.07 2.82
C SER A 126 -33.56 3.31 1.94
N THR A 127 -34.34 2.25 1.71
CA THR A 127 -35.67 2.31 1.09
C THR A 127 -36.60 3.20 1.87
#